data_AF-B8GME8-F1
#
_entry.id   AF-B8GME8-F1
#
_cell.length_a   1.000
_cell.length_b   1.000
_cell.length_c   1.000
_cell.angle_alpha   90.00
_cell.angle_beta   90.00
_cell.angle_gamma   90.00
#
_symmetry.space_group_name_H-M   'P 1'
#
loop_
_entity.id
_entity.type
_entity.pdbx_description
1 polymer ?
#
loop_
_entity_poly.entity_id
_entity_poly.type
_entity_poly.pdbx_seq_one_letter_code
_entity_poly.pdbx_strand_id
1 'polypeptide(L)'
;MRKSLFAVALLLLLGTGNALAQGGVERELSRPIVAFMPLLVRHADALGLTEAQRAWVGEWRATAPARRQAVEQEQLKLRQQLRANVLTGADLSDREAIAEQIGQLETQLVNMRMNCVQAVRENLTAEQYRMLTDLYRSSQAEGDCVPGTSAMCR
;
A
#
# COMPACT_ATOMS: atom_id res chain seq x y z
N MET A 1 3.98 69.61 -8.23
CA MET A 1 5.01 69.46 -7.18
C MET A 1 4.74 68.19 -6.40
N ARG A 2 5.79 67.39 -6.21
CA ARG A 2 5.83 65.97 -5.80
C ARG A 2 4.97 65.66 -4.56
N LYS A 3 4.03 64.71 -4.70
CA LYS A 3 3.50 63.96 -3.56
C LYS A 3 4.24 62.63 -3.50
N SER A 4 5.23 62.55 -2.61
CA SER A 4 5.97 61.33 -2.31
C SER A 4 5.04 60.34 -1.60
N LEU A 5 4.63 59.29 -2.32
CA LEU A 5 3.96 58.13 -1.72
C LEU A 5 5.04 57.22 -1.13
N PHE A 6 5.10 57.14 0.20
CA PHE A 6 5.91 56.17 0.91
C PHE A 6 5.34 54.76 0.67
N ALA A 7 6.08 53.96 -0.09
CA ALA A 7 5.83 52.53 -0.25
C ALA A 7 6.28 51.81 1.03
N VAL A 8 5.32 51.45 1.90
CA VAL A 8 5.56 50.53 3.00
C VAL A 8 5.47 49.11 2.44
N ALA A 9 6.64 48.54 2.15
CA ALA A 9 6.82 47.13 1.86
C ALA A 9 6.61 46.33 3.15
N LEU A 10 5.45 45.71 3.30
CA LEU A 10 5.22 44.71 4.34
C LEU A 10 5.46 43.32 3.73
N LEU A 11 6.68 42.81 3.92
CA LEU A 11 7.05 41.42 3.71
C LEU A 11 6.17 40.53 4.60
N LEU A 12 5.12 39.95 4.03
CA LEU A 12 4.46 38.79 4.62
C LEU A 12 5.35 37.58 4.39
N LEU A 13 6.08 37.26 5.46
CA LEU A 13 6.87 36.07 5.65
C LEU A 13 6.12 34.82 5.18
N LEU A 14 6.85 34.02 4.41
CA LEU A 14 6.57 32.64 4.04
C LEU A 14 6.15 31.85 5.28
N GLY A 15 4.84 31.73 5.49
CA GLY A 15 4.25 30.69 6.31
C GLY A 15 4.31 29.37 5.56
N THR A 16 5.52 28.80 5.38
CA THR A 16 5.70 27.38 5.09
C THR A 16 5.37 26.59 6.35
N GLY A 17 4.11 26.67 6.78
CA GLY A 17 3.55 25.88 7.85
C GLY A 17 3.33 24.48 7.32
N ASN A 18 4.33 23.63 7.54
CA ASN A 18 4.30 22.17 7.51
C ASN A 18 3.07 21.59 6.80
N ALA A 19 3.25 21.24 5.52
CA ALA A 19 2.54 20.10 4.98
C ALA A 19 2.71 18.98 6.01
N LEU A 20 1.66 18.70 6.78
CA LEU A 20 1.58 17.48 7.55
C LEU A 20 1.91 16.39 6.54
N ALA A 21 3.08 15.79 6.70
CA ALA A 21 3.51 14.66 5.95
C ALA A 21 2.45 13.57 6.19
N GLN A 22 1.45 13.50 5.30
CA GLN A 22 0.42 12.47 5.30
C GLN A 22 0.99 11.12 4.82
N GLY A 23 2.28 10.85 5.05
CA GLY A 23 2.88 9.53 4.90
C GLY A 23 2.40 8.53 5.96
N GLY A 24 1.40 8.87 6.77
CA GLY A 24 0.92 8.06 7.89
C GLY A 24 -0.49 7.46 7.74
N VAL A 25 -1.24 7.78 6.69
CA VAL A 25 -2.63 7.30 6.52
C VAL A 25 -2.70 5.81 6.12
N GLU A 26 -1.61 5.25 5.59
CA GLU A 26 -1.46 3.82 5.29
C GLU A 26 -1.41 2.91 6.54
N ARG A 27 -1.26 3.44 7.76
CA ARG A 27 -1.02 2.60 8.96
C ARG A 27 -2.25 1.91 9.53
N GLU A 28 -3.47 2.25 9.11
CA GLU A 28 -4.64 1.53 9.63
C GLU A 28 -4.70 0.10 9.07
N LEU A 29 -4.28 -0.13 7.83
CA LEU A 29 -4.39 -1.43 7.17
C LEU A 29 -3.01 -2.03 6.88
N SER A 30 -2.91 -3.36 6.91
CA SER A 30 -1.62 -4.05 6.81
C SER A 30 -1.00 -3.89 5.41
N ARG A 31 0.34 -3.90 5.29
CA ARG A 31 1.03 -3.88 3.98
C ARG A 31 0.88 -5.23 3.24
N PRO A 32 1.15 -5.30 1.93
CA PRO A 32 1.25 -6.58 1.21
C PRO A 32 2.29 -7.52 1.85
N ILE A 33 1.98 -8.82 1.93
CA ILE A 33 2.89 -9.84 2.48
C ILE A 33 4.07 -10.08 1.51
N VAL A 34 3.78 -10.14 0.21
CA VAL A 34 4.76 -10.29 -0.88
C VAL A 34 4.35 -9.38 -2.04
N ALA A 35 5.29 -8.57 -2.54
CA ALA A 35 5.05 -7.57 -3.57
C ALA A 35 5.67 -7.95 -4.92
N PHE A 36 5.10 -8.95 -5.62
CA PHE A 36 5.62 -9.42 -6.91
C PHE A 36 5.25 -8.55 -8.12
N MET A 37 4.09 -7.88 -8.11
CA MET A 37 3.61 -7.16 -9.30
C MET A 37 4.58 -6.08 -9.82
N PRO A 38 5.24 -5.27 -8.96
CA PRO A 38 6.25 -4.31 -9.44
C PRO A 38 7.44 -4.99 -10.13
N LEU A 39 7.86 -6.16 -9.64
CA LEU A 39 8.98 -6.92 -10.20
C LEU A 39 8.61 -7.57 -11.55
N LEU A 40 7.40 -8.11 -11.66
CA LEU A 40 6.86 -8.66 -12.91
C LEU A 40 6.84 -7.62 -14.03
N VAL A 41 6.41 -6.40 -13.71
CA VAL A 41 6.38 -5.29 -14.69
C VAL A 41 7.78 -4.84 -15.05
N ARG A 42 8.65 -4.63 -14.05
CA ARG A 42 10.01 -4.09 -14.27
C ARG A 42 10.91 -5.07 -15.02
N HIS A 43 10.76 -6.36 -14.75
CA HIS A 43 11.65 -7.40 -15.27
C HIS A 43 10.96 -8.31 -16.30
N ALA A 44 9.88 -7.87 -16.93
CA ALA A 44 9.08 -8.69 -17.83
C ALA A 44 9.92 -9.36 -18.94
N ASP A 45 10.86 -8.63 -19.54
CA ASP A 45 11.75 -9.14 -20.59
C ASP A 45 12.80 -10.10 -20.03
N ALA A 46 13.41 -9.76 -18.90
CA ALA A 46 14.41 -10.61 -18.24
C ALA A 46 13.81 -11.91 -17.70
N LEU A 47 12.55 -11.88 -17.27
CA LEU A 47 11.76 -13.05 -16.90
C LEU A 47 11.24 -13.82 -18.12
N GLY A 48 11.47 -13.33 -19.34
CA GLY A 48 10.98 -13.98 -20.55
C GLY A 48 9.46 -14.14 -20.58
N LEU A 49 8.70 -13.17 -20.05
CA LEU A 49 7.24 -13.25 -20.03
C LEU A 49 6.68 -13.30 -21.46
N THR A 50 5.83 -14.29 -21.72
CA THR A 50 5.10 -14.40 -22.99
C THR A 50 4.07 -13.29 -23.14
N GLU A 51 3.57 -13.08 -24.35
CA GLU A 51 2.48 -12.12 -24.60
C GLU A 51 1.24 -12.43 -23.74
N ALA A 52 0.86 -13.70 -23.64
CA ALA A 52 -0.26 -14.13 -22.81
C ALA A 52 -0.03 -13.81 -21.32
N GLN A 53 1.19 -14.03 -20.81
CA GLN A 53 1.55 -13.70 -19.43
C GLN A 53 1.53 -12.19 -19.18
N ARG A 54 2.00 -11.38 -20.15
CA ARG A 54 1.95 -9.92 -20.05
C ARG A 54 0.53 -9.39 -20.07
N ALA A 55 -0.34 -9.97 -20.90
CA ALA A 55 -1.75 -9.65 -20.91
C ALA A 55 -2.40 -9.96 -19.55
N TRP A 56 -2.10 -11.13 -18.97
CA TRP A 56 -2.54 -11.49 -17.62
C TRP A 56 -2.04 -10.50 -16.55
N VAL A 57 -0.74 -10.13 -16.57
CA VAL A 57 -0.18 -9.11 -15.66
C VAL A 57 -0.90 -7.77 -15.82
N GLY A 58 -1.21 -7.37 -17.05
CA GLY A 58 -1.94 -6.14 -17.35
C GLY A 58 -3.35 -6.14 -16.76
N GLU A 59 -4.11 -7.20 -17.03
CA GLU A 59 -5.48 -7.38 -16.52
C GLU A 59 -5.50 -7.44 -14.98
N TRP A 60 -4.55 -8.15 -14.38
CA TRP A 60 -4.44 -8.23 -12.93
C TRP A 60 -4.19 -6.86 -12.31
N ARG A 61 -3.32 -6.04 -12.91
CA ARG A 61 -3.07 -4.66 -12.47
C ARG A 61 -4.27 -3.74 -12.63
N ALA A 62 -5.08 -3.96 -13.66
CA ALA A 62 -6.28 -3.18 -13.89
C ALA A 62 -7.37 -3.47 -12.85
N THR A 63 -7.50 -4.72 -12.40
CA THR A 63 -8.67 -5.13 -11.63
C THR A 63 -8.41 -5.47 -10.15
N ALA A 64 -7.27 -6.06 -9.82
CA ALA A 64 -6.98 -6.50 -8.45
C ALA A 64 -6.88 -5.35 -7.43
N PRO A 65 -6.27 -4.18 -7.74
CA PRO A 65 -6.20 -3.06 -6.81
C PRO A 65 -7.59 -2.55 -6.42
N ALA A 66 -8.50 -2.38 -7.38
CA ALA A 66 -9.85 -1.90 -7.12
C ALA A 66 -10.63 -2.87 -6.22
N ARG A 67 -10.53 -4.18 -6.48
CA ARG A 67 -11.15 -5.21 -5.62
C ARG A 67 -10.62 -5.15 -4.19
N ARG A 68 -9.31 -5.00 -4.01
CA ARG A 68 -8.70 -4.89 -2.67
C ARG A 68 -9.15 -3.60 -1.97
N GLN A 69 -9.13 -2.48 -2.68
CA GLN A 69 -9.51 -1.17 -2.14
C GLN A 69 -10.97 -1.15 -1.66
N ALA A 70 -11.87 -1.86 -2.33
CA ALA A 70 -13.26 -1.98 -1.88
C ALA A 70 -13.36 -2.64 -0.49
N VAL A 71 -12.61 -3.73 -0.26
CA VAL A 71 -12.56 -4.42 1.06
C VAL A 71 -11.87 -3.54 2.12
N GLU A 72 -10.80 -2.85 1.74
CA GLU A 72 -10.08 -1.90 2.60
C GLU A 72 -11.01 -0.75 3.05
N GLN A 73 -11.79 -0.19 2.13
CA GLN A 73 -12.75 0.88 2.44
C GLN A 73 -13.87 0.42 3.38
N GLU A 74 -14.41 -0.78 3.19
CA GLU A 74 -15.43 -1.31 4.09
C GLU A 74 -14.86 -1.54 5.50
N GLN A 75 -13.63 -2.04 5.61
CA GLN A 75 -12.99 -2.22 6.91
C GLN A 75 -12.77 -0.87 7.63
N LEU A 76 -12.35 0.16 6.91
CA LEU A 76 -12.19 1.52 7.47
C LEU A 76 -13.52 2.07 7.97
N LYS A 77 -14.61 1.88 7.23
CA LYS A 77 -15.95 2.30 7.64
C LYS A 77 -16.38 1.60 8.93
N LEU A 78 -16.19 0.29 9.03
CA LEU A 78 -16.52 -0.46 10.25
C LEU A 78 -15.67 -0.01 11.45
N ARG A 79 -14.37 0.28 11.24
CA ARG A 79 -13.52 0.82 12.31
C ARG A 79 -13.97 2.20 12.78
N GLN A 80 -14.42 3.06 11.86
CA GLN A 80 -15.03 4.35 12.20
C GLN A 80 -16.33 4.16 12.99
N GLN A 81 -17.18 3.22 12.58
CA GLN A 81 -18.42 2.90 13.28
C GLN A 81 -18.17 2.33 14.67
N LEU A 82 -17.24 1.39 14.82
CA LEU A 82 -16.86 0.83 16.11
C LEU A 82 -16.36 1.93 17.05
N ARG A 83 -15.52 2.84 16.54
CA ARG A 83 -15.03 3.99 17.30
C ARG A 83 -16.18 4.87 17.79
N ALA A 84 -17.17 5.15 16.93
CA ALA A 84 -18.36 5.89 17.33
C ALA A 84 -19.16 5.16 18.42
N ASN A 85 -19.43 3.86 18.24
CA ASN A 85 -20.18 3.02 19.18
C ASN A 85 -19.52 2.95 20.57
N VAL A 86 -18.18 2.89 20.61
CA VAL A 86 -17.42 2.93 21.87
C VAL A 86 -17.59 4.27 22.57
N LEU A 87 -17.52 5.38 21.83
CA LEU A 87 -17.61 6.73 22.41
C LEU A 87 -19.03 7.09 22.86
N THR A 88 -20.06 6.56 22.21
CA THR A 88 -21.46 6.79 22.58
C THR A 88 -21.99 5.81 23.63
N GLY A 89 -21.20 4.79 23.99
CA GLY A 89 -21.61 3.77 24.97
C GLY A 89 -22.67 2.81 24.45
N ALA A 90 -22.65 2.48 23.16
CA ALA A 90 -23.54 1.47 22.55
C ALA A 90 -23.41 0.11 23.26
N ASP A 91 -24.36 -0.80 23.04
CA ASP A 91 -24.37 -2.12 23.68
C ASP A 91 -23.10 -2.92 23.35
N LEU A 92 -22.72 -3.81 24.27
CA LEU A 92 -21.52 -4.65 24.09
C LEU A 92 -21.66 -5.55 22.86
N SER A 93 -22.84 -6.17 22.67
CA SER A 93 -23.13 -7.04 21.53
C SER A 93 -22.97 -6.32 20.19
N ASP A 94 -23.36 -5.05 20.10
CA ASP A 94 -23.22 -4.26 18.87
C ASP A 94 -21.75 -3.98 18.54
N ARG A 95 -20.95 -3.71 19.58
CA ARG A 95 -19.51 -3.50 19.43
C ARG A 95 -18.79 -4.79 19.03
N GLU A 96 -19.17 -5.91 19.64
CA GLU A 96 -18.63 -7.24 19.32
C GLU A 96 -18.97 -7.66 17.89
N ALA A 97 -20.20 -7.43 17.43
CA ALA A 97 -20.61 -7.74 16.06
C ALA A 97 -19.78 -6.97 15.02
N ILE A 98 -19.51 -5.67 15.25
CA ILE A 98 -18.65 -4.89 14.36
C ILE A 98 -17.20 -5.39 14.42
N ALA A 99 -16.69 -5.71 15.62
CA ALA A 99 -15.34 -6.25 15.78
C ALA A 99 -15.15 -7.57 15.03
N GLU A 100 -16.15 -8.45 15.05
CA GLU A 100 -16.16 -9.70 14.29
C GLU A 100 -16.10 -9.44 12.78
N GLN A 101 -16.94 -8.53 12.27
CA GLN A 101 -16.92 -8.15 10.85
C GLN A 101 -15.57 -7.58 10.41
N ILE A 102 -14.93 -6.75 11.24
CA ILE A 102 -13.56 -6.26 10.99
C ILE A 102 -12.58 -7.44 10.87
N GLY A 103 -12.65 -8.42 11.78
CA GLY A 103 -11.81 -9.61 11.74
C GLY A 103 -12.01 -10.47 10.47
N GLN A 104 -13.26 -10.59 10.01
CA GLN A 104 -13.59 -11.28 8.75
C GLN A 104 -12.97 -10.55 7.54
N LEU A 105 -13.08 -9.22 7.47
CA LEU A 105 -12.48 -8.44 6.39
C LEU A 105 -10.95 -8.45 6.43
N GLU A 106 -10.33 -8.44 7.61
CA GLU A 106 -8.86 -8.57 7.70
C GLU A 106 -8.40 -9.93 7.19
N THR A 107 -9.11 -11.01 7.54
CA THR A 107 -8.86 -12.36 7.02
C THR A 107 -9.01 -12.37 5.49
N GLN A 108 -10.05 -11.73 4.96
CA GLN A 108 -10.25 -11.59 3.53
C GLN A 108 -9.08 -10.85 2.86
N LEU A 109 -8.61 -9.73 3.42
CA LEU A 109 -7.48 -8.97 2.87
C LEU A 109 -6.18 -9.77 2.89
N VAL A 110 -5.91 -10.49 3.98
CA VAL A 110 -4.75 -11.39 4.08
C VAL A 110 -4.83 -12.47 3.00
N ASN A 111 -5.99 -13.10 2.83
CA ASN A 111 -6.22 -14.08 1.76
C ASN A 111 -6.03 -13.48 0.36
N MET A 112 -6.55 -12.28 0.09
CA MET A 112 -6.33 -11.60 -1.19
C MET A 112 -4.85 -11.37 -1.47
N ARG A 113 -4.06 -11.01 -0.44
CA ARG A 113 -2.61 -10.79 -0.55
C ARG A 113 -1.84 -12.10 -0.77
N MET A 114 -2.22 -13.18 -0.09
CA MET A 114 -1.64 -14.50 -0.33
C MET A 114 -1.99 -15.02 -1.73
N ASN A 115 -3.24 -14.86 -2.16
CA ASN A 115 -3.72 -15.32 -3.45
C ASN A 115 -3.05 -14.59 -4.62
N CYS A 116 -2.53 -13.37 -4.43
CA CYS A 116 -1.67 -12.73 -5.43
C CYS A 116 -0.44 -13.58 -5.74
N VAL A 117 0.22 -14.17 -4.73
CA VAL A 117 1.39 -15.04 -4.93
C VAL A 117 0.99 -16.33 -5.63
N GLN A 118 -0.16 -16.90 -5.26
CA GLN A 118 -0.69 -18.11 -5.88
C GLN A 118 -1.01 -17.88 -7.37
N ALA A 119 -1.72 -16.80 -7.70
CA ALA A 119 -2.06 -16.47 -9.09
C ALA A 119 -0.80 -16.27 -9.95
N VAL A 120 0.25 -15.65 -9.40
CA VAL A 120 1.55 -15.54 -10.07
C VAL A 120 2.17 -16.92 -10.32
N ARG A 121 2.14 -17.82 -9.34
CA ARG A 121 2.69 -19.17 -9.49
C ARG A 121 1.96 -19.99 -10.55
N GLU A 122 0.65 -19.82 -10.67
CA GLU A 122 -0.19 -20.53 -11.66
C GLU A 122 0.01 -20.03 -13.10
N ASN A 123 0.39 -18.76 -13.28
CA ASN A 123 0.54 -18.13 -14.59
C ASN A 123 1.99 -18.08 -15.10
N LEU A 124 2.97 -18.36 -14.25
CA LEU A 124 4.38 -18.46 -14.63
C LEU A 124 4.83 -19.91 -14.77
N THR A 125 5.87 -20.14 -15.57
CA THR A 125 6.59 -21.40 -15.51
C THR A 125 7.36 -21.51 -14.19
N ALA A 126 7.73 -22.74 -13.81
CA ALA A 126 8.53 -22.96 -12.60
C ALA A 126 9.84 -22.17 -12.61
N GLU A 127 10.49 -22.05 -13.78
CA GLU A 127 11.74 -21.31 -13.93
C GLU A 127 11.54 -19.79 -13.81
N GLN A 128 10.51 -19.25 -14.46
CA GLN A 128 10.17 -17.83 -14.33
C GLN A 128 9.81 -17.47 -12.89
N TYR A 129 9.06 -18.33 -12.22
CA TYR A 129 8.71 -18.14 -10.81
C TYR A 129 9.95 -18.17 -9.91
N ARG A 130 10.88 -19.11 -10.14
CA ARG A 130 12.16 -19.16 -9.42
C ARG A 130 12.92 -17.85 -9.58
N MET A 131 13.13 -17.39 -10.82
CA MET A 131 13.80 -16.11 -11.12
C MET A 131 13.11 -14.92 -10.42
N LEU A 132 11.78 -14.87 -10.44
CA LEU A 132 11.02 -13.82 -9.77
C LEU A 132 11.22 -13.85 -8.24
N THR A 133 11.22 -15.03 -7.62
CA THR A 133 11.48 -15.14 -6.17
C THR A 133 12.90 -14.73 -5.80
N ASP A 134 13.87 -14.98 -6.68
CA ASP A 134 15.26 -14.55 -6.47
C ASP A 134 15.36 -13.02 -6.55
N LEU A 135 14.73 -12.39 -7.56
CA LEU A 135 14.62 -10.92 -7.65
C LEU A 135 13.97 -10.33 -6.39
N TYR A 136 12.91 -10.96 -5.89
CA TYR A 136 12.23 -10.50 -4.68
C TYR A 136 13.14 -10.55 -3.45
N ARG A 137 13.82 -11.69 -3.21
CA ARG A 137 14.75 -11.81 -2.07
C ARG A 137 15.87 -10.80 -2.14
N SER A 138 16.46 -10.59 -3.32
CA SER A 138 17.50 -9.57 -3.51
C SER A 138 16.98 -8.16 -3.22
N SER A 139 15.76 -7.83 -3.69
CA SER A 139 15.16 -6.51 -3.43
C SER A 139 14.88 -6.24 -1.95
N GLN A 140 14.65 -7.30 -1.15
CA GLN A 140 14.49 -7.15 0.29
C GLN A 140 15.84 -6.92 0.97
N ALA A 141 16.88 -7.66 0.58
CA ALA A 141 18.23 -7.44 1.09
C ALA A 141 18.75 -6.02 0.79
N GLU A 142 18.43 -5.47 -0.39
CA GLU A 142 18.76 -4.09 -0.76
C GLU A 142 17.90 -3.05 -0.01
N GLY A 143 16.62 -3.35 0.24
CA GLY A 143 15.72 -2.49 1.02
C GLY A 143 16.05 -2.44 2.52
N ASP A 144 16.66 -3.51 3.05
CA ASP A 144 17.18 -3.61 4.41
C ASP A 144 18.54 -2.90 4.56
N CYS A 145 19.25 -2.65 3.45
CA CYS A 145 20.45 -1.81 3.40
C CYS A 145 20.06 -0.31 3.42
N VAL A 146 19.71 0.21 4.60
CA VAL A 146 19.56 1.66 4.80
C VAL A 146 20.95 2.33 4.77
N PRO A 147 21.22 3.29 3.85
CA PRO A 147 22.47 4.03 3.86
C PRO A 147 22.64 4.76 5.19
N GLY A 148 23.65 4.39 5.97
CA GLY A 148 23.95 4.99 7.28
C GLY A 148 23.77 4.08 8.50
N THR A 149 23.29 2.84 8.33
CA THR A 149 23.29 1.83 9.40
C THR A 149 24.37 0.78 9.13
N SER A 150 25.41 0.72 9.97
CA SER A 150 26.61 -0.13 9.83
C SER A 150 26.39 -1.64 9.95
N ALA A 151 25.16 -2.14 9.80
CA ALA A 151 24.87 -3.57 9.88
C ALA A 151 24.76 -4.18 8.47
N MET A 152 25.92 -4.52 7.91
CA MET A 152 26.12 -5.62 6.97
C MET A 152 25.29 -5.60 5.66
N CYS A 153 25.64 -4.72 4.74
CA CYS A 153 25.62 -5.09 3.32
C CYS A 153 26.91 -5.91 3.10
N ARG A 154 26.80 -7.23 2.94
CA ARG A 154 27.93 -8.14 2.75
C ARG A 154 27.95 -8.64 1.31
#